data_AF-A0A496LST3-F1
#
_entry.id   AF-A0A496LST3-F1
#
_cell.length_a   1.000
_cell.length_b   1.000
_cell.length_c   1.000
_cell.angle_alpha   90.00
_cell.angle_beta   90.00
_cell.angle_gamma   90.00
#
_symmetry.space_group_name_H-M   'P 1'
#
loop_
_entity.id
_entity.type
_entity.pdbx_description
1 polymer ?
#
loop_
_entity_poly.entity_id
_entity_poly.type
_entity_poly.pdbx_seq_one_letter_code
_entity_poly.pdbx_strand_id
1 'polypeptide(L)'
;MIFENQLEIQRLETANELRNAGVNPYPHFLRRDMDIAKFRLKFKHIIDTEEKSAEGQSVSLAGRVKLIRDAGKAIFANIEDEDGNLQIYFSNKTLDPDWFKVVKKNIEVGDIIYV
;
A
#
# COMPACT_ATOMS: atom_id res chain seq x y z
N MET A 1 20.64 -2.66 23.22
CA MET A 1 19.64 -2.36 22.16
C MET A 1 19.13 -0.95 22.39
N ILE A 2 18.81 -0.20 21.33
CA ILE A 2 18.38 1.22 21.43
C ILE A 2 16.91 1.33 21.91
N PHE A 3 16.12 0.26 21.72
CA PHE A 3 14.72 0.19 22.10
C PHE A 3 14.47 -0.99 23.02
N GLU A 4 13.56 -0.80 23.98
CA GLU A 4 13.10 -1.85 24.91
C GLU A 4 11.69 -2.35 24.55
N ASN A 5 10.95 -1.61 23.74
CA ASN A 5 9.60 -1.98 23.32
C ASN A 5 9.66 -3.06 22.21
N GLN A 6 8.96 -4.17 22.44
CA GLN A 6 8.90 -5.28 21.48
C GLN A 6 8.39 -4.86 20.10
N LEU A 7 7.43 -3.94 20.02
CA LEU A 7 6.89 -3.45 18.74
C LEU A 7 7.91 -2.61 17.98
N GLU A 8 8.73 -1.83 18.67
CA GLU A 8 9.80 -1.03 18.05
C GLU A 8 10.90 -1.94 17.49
N ILE A 9 11.26 -2.98 18.25
CA ILE A 9 12.21 -4.01 17.79
C ILE A 9 11.68 -4.71 16.54
N GLN A 10 10.42 -5.14 16.54
CA GLN A 10 9.78 -5.77 15.39
C GLN A 10 9.79 -4.84 14.16
N ARG A 11 9.51 -3.54 14.32
CA ARG A 11 9.55 -2.58 13.20
C ARG A 11 10.95 -2.41 12.61
N LEU A 12 11.99 -2.46 13.45
CA LEU A 12 13.38 -2.44 12.98
C LEU A 12 13.73 -3.72 12.22
N GLU A 13 13.27 -4.88 12.71
CA GLU A 13 13.44 -6.16 12.03
C GLU A 13 12.77 -6.15 10.65
N THR A 14 11.52 -5.72 10.55
CA THR A 14 10.80 -5.54 9.27
C THR A 14 11.58 -4.66 8.30
N ALA A 15 12.12 -3.53 8.76
CA ALA A 15 12.94 -2.65 7.92
C ALA A 15 14.22 -3.33 7.41
N ASN A 16 14.83 -4.21 8.21
CA ASN A 16 16.00 -5.00 7.79
C ASN A 16 15.62 -6.12 6.82
N GLU A 17 14.48 -6.79 7.03
CA GLU A 17 13.98 -7.80 6.10
C GLU A 17 13.69 -7.21 4.71
N LEU A 18 13.08 -6.02 4.66
CA LEU A 18 12.88 -5.28 3.41
C LEU A 18 14.21 -4.98 2.70
N ARG A 19 15.23 -4.51 3.44
CA ARG A 19 16.57 -4.27 2.87
C ARG A 19 17.20 -5.55 2.32
N ASN A 20 17.10 -6.66 3.05
CA ASN A 20 17.62 -7.96 2.63
C ASN A 20 16.90 -8.50 1.39
N ALA A 21 15.63 -8.14 1.20
CA ALA A 21 14.86 -8.42 0.00
C ALA A 21 15.17 -7.44 -1.16
N GLY A 22 16.14 -6.54 -1.02
CA GLY A 22 16.50 -5.54 -2.03
C GLY A 22 15.57 -4.34 -2.10
N VAL A 23 14.69 -4.17 -1.12
CA VAL A 23 13.72 -3.07 -1.05
C VAL A 23 14.27 -1.96 -0.17
N ASN A 24 14.25 -0.73 -0.65
CA ASN A 24 14.49 0.43 0.20
C ASN A 24 13.21 0.77 1.00
N PRO A 25 13.18 0.64 2.34
CA PRO A 25 12.00 0.99 3.14
C PRO A 25 11.71 2.50 3.18
N TYR A 26 12.68 3.35 2.82
CA TYR A 26 12.55 4.82 2.85
C TYR A 26 13.01 5.43 1.51
N PRO A 27 12.30 5.15 0.40
CA PRO A 27 12.65 5.67 -0.91
C PRO A 27 12.24 7.15 -1.03
N HIS A 28 13.21 8.03 -1.26
CA HIS A 28 12.96 9.48 -1.38
C HIS A 28 12.58 9.92 -2.80
N PHE A 29 12.75 9.05 -3.80
CA PHE A 29 12.58 9.38 -5.22
C PHE A 29 11.17 9.10 -5.75
N LEU A 30 10.31 8.42 -4.98
CA LEU A 30 8.93 8.14 -5.39
C LEU A 30 8.09 9.41 -5.40
N ARG A 31 7.23 9.55 -6.41
CA ARG A 31 6.31 10.68 -6.55
C ARG A 31 4.93 10.14 -6.94
N ARG A 32 3.93 10.42 -6.11
CA ARG A 32 2.52 10.12 -6.44
C ARG A 32 2.02 11.08 -7.53
N ASP A 33 1.14 10.60 -8.39
CA ASP A 33 0.53 11.40 -9.46
C ASP A 33 -0.48 12.42 -8.90
N MET A 34 -1.20 12.05 -7.84
CA MET A 34 -2.19 12.89 -7.18
C MET A 34 -2.45 12.46 -5.73
N ASP A 35 -3.14 13.30 -4.97
CA ASP A 35 -3.72 12.95 -3.68
C ASP A 35 -5.01 12.12 -3.83
N ILE A 36 -5.45 11.51 -2.74
CA ILE A 36 -6.62 10.62 -2.72
C ILE A 36 -7.90 11.40 -3.06
N ALA A 37 -8.03 12.66 -2.63
CA ALA A 37 -9.21 13.46 -2.91
C ALA A 37 -9.38 13.72 -4.42
N LYS A 38 -8.29 14.10 -5.11
CA LYS A 38 -8.24 14.25 -6.57
C LYS A 38 -8.50 12.95 -7.28
N PHE A 39 -7.95 11.83 -6.80
CA PHE A 39 -8.25 10.50 -7.36
C PHE A 39 -9.76 10.22 -7.34
N ARG A 40 -10.40 10.38 -6.17
CA ARG A 40 -11.85 10.16 -6.01
C ARG A 40 -12.67 11.08 -6.90
N LEU A 41 -12.27 12.34 -7.06
CA LEU A 41 -12.96 13.28 -7.95
C LEU A 41 -12.81 12.87 -9.42
N LYS A 42 -11.58 12.59 -9.87
CA LYS A 42 -11.27 12.20 -11.25
C LYS A 42 -12.05 10.97 -11.68
N PHE A 43 -12.12 9.96 -10.81
CA PHE A 43 -12.74 8.68 -11.10
C PHE A 43 -14.17 8.51 -10.59
N LYS A 44 -14.80 9.59 -10.10
CA LYS A 44 -16.17 9.57 -9.58
C LYS A 44 -17.18 8.98 -10.59
N HIS A 45 -17.00 9.30 -11.86
CA HIS A 45 -17.88 8.87 -12.96
C HIS A 45 -17.93 7.35 -13.15
N ILE A 46 -16.90 6.61 -12.71
CA ILE A 46 -16.85 5.15 -12.84
C ILE A 46 -18.03 4.48 -12.14
N ILE A 47 -18.52 5.05 -11.03
CA ILE A 47 -19.61 4.47 -10.22
C ILE A 47 -20.87 4.26 -11.06
N ASP A 48 -21.09 5.14 -12.04
CA ASP A 48 -22.28 5.15 -12.90
C ASP A 48 -22.09 4.32 -14.19
N THR A 49 -20.90 3.78 -14.43
CA THR A 49 -20.61 2.89 -15.56
C THR A 49 -20.98 1.44 -15.24
N GLU A 50 -21.37 0.66 -16.25
CA GLU A 50 -21.68 -0.76 -16.07
C GLU A 50 -20.47 -1.57 -15.58
N GLU A 51 -19.28 -1.29 -16.15
CA GLU A 51 -18.04 -2.01 -15.86
C GLU A 51 -17.43 -1.64 -14.51
N LYS A 52 -17.78 -0.47 -13.95
CA LYS A 52 -17.22 0.08 -12.71
C LYS A 52 -15.69 0.04 -12.68
N SER A 53 -15.09 0.25 -13.85
CA SER A 53 -13.65 0.22 -14.09
C SER A 53 -13.23 1.38 -14.98
N ALA A 54 -11.98 1.84 -14.81
CA ALA A 54 -11.31 2.72 -15.76
C ALA A 54 -10.15 1.93 -16.39
N GLU A 55 -10.50 0.92 -17.18
CA GLU A 55 -9.54 0.00 -17.78
C GLU A 55 -8.50 0.77 -18.63
N GLY A 56 -7.23 0.34 -18.53
CA GLY A 56 -6.10 1.00 -19.18
C GLY A 56 -5.60 2.28 -18.51
N GLN A 57 -6.25 2.77 -17.45
CA GLN A 57 -5.74 3.89 -16.66
C GLN A 57 -4.93 3.38 -15.46
N SER A 58 -3.71 3.89 -15.32
CA SER A 58 -2.86 3.65 -14.16
C SER A 58 -2.48 4.98 -13.55
N VAL A 59 -2.48 5.04 -12.22
CA VAL A 59 -2.05 6.19 -11.44
C VAL A 59 -1.32 5.68 -10.20
N SER A 60 -0.40 6.48 -9.72
CA SER A 60 0.31 6.24 -8.49
C SER A 60 -0.24 7.07 -7.34
N LEU A 61 -0.40 6.45 -6.19
CA LEU A 61 -0.88 7.07 -4.96
C LEU A 61 0.05 6.73 -3.80
N ALA A 62 -0.06 7.49 -2.72
CA ALA A 62 0.60 7.15 -1.46
C ALA A 62 -0.30 7.51 -0.28
N GLY A 63 -0.23 6.72 0.78
CA GLY A 63 -0.99 6.95 1.99
C GLY A 63 -0.58 6.04 3.13
N ARG A 64 -0.99 6.40 4.34
CA ARG A 64 -0.77 5.62 5.55
C ARG A 64 -1.80 4.51 5.63
N VAL A 65 -1.34 3.27 5.84
CA VAL A 65 -2.21 2.12 6.05
C VAL A 65 -2.93 2.25 7.39
N LYS A 66 -4.25 2.31 7.36
CA LYS A 66 -5.10 2.40 8.56
C LYS A 66 -5.71 1.06 8.94
N LEU A 67 -5.90 0.18 7.96
CA LEU A 67 -6.53 -1.12 8.13
C LEU A 67 -6.03 -2.09 7.06
N ILE A 68 -5.79 -3.34 7.45
CA ILE A 68 -5.39 -4.44 6.57
C ILE A 68 -6.33 -5.62 6.82
N ARG A 69 -6.80 -6.25 5.75
CA ARG A 69 -7.55 -7.51 5.77
C ARG A 69 -6.87 -8.50 4.83
N ASP A 70 -6.27 -9.54 5.41
CA ASP A 70 -5.65 -10.63 4.67
C ASP A 70 -6.68 -11.76 4.42
N ALA A 71 -6.90 -12.07 3.14
CA ALA A 71 -7.76 -13.15 2.67
C ALA A 71 -6.94 -14.31 2.06
N GLY A 72 -5.71 -14.51 2.53
CA GLY A 72 -4.80 -15.56 2.06
C GLY A 72 -4.06 -15.13 0.80
N LYS A 73 -4.72 -15.25 -0.37
CA LYS A 73 -4.13 -14.94 -1.69
C LYS A 73 -4.38 -13.50 -2.15
N ALA A 74 -5.16 -12.75 -1.37
CA ALA A 74 -5.51 -11.36 -1.63
C ALA A 74 -5.49 -10.57 -0.34
N ILE A 75 -5.15 -9.29 -0.44
CA ILE A 75 -5.14 -8.36 0.67
C ILE A 75 -5.94 -7.13 0.27
N PHE A 76 -6.80 -6.69 1.19
CA PHE A 76 -7.45 -5.38 1.12
C PHE A 76 -6.85 -4.49 2.19
N ALA A 77 -6.43 -3.29 1.82
CA ALA A 77 -5.97 -2.31 2.78
C ALA A 77 -6.67 -0.98 2.57
N ASN A 78 -6.87 -0.22 3.64
CA ASN A 78 -7.33 1.16 3.54
C ASN A 78 -6.13 2.06 3.80
N ILE A 79 -5.81 2.92 2.83
CA ILE A 79 -4.80 3.96 2.95
C ILE A 79 -5.47 5.32 3.17
N GLU A 80 -4.79 6.19 3.90
CA GLU A 80 -5.24 7.54 4.23
C GLU A 80 -4.11 8.53 3.99
N ASP A 81 -4.40 9.62 3.29
CA ASP A 81 -3.51 10.78 3.17
C ASP A 81 -4.14 11.98 3.89
N GLU A 82 -3.61 13.18 3.66
CA GLU A 82 -4.11 14.41 4.30
C GLU A 82 -5.57 14.77 3.94
N ASP A 83 -6.04 14.34 2.77
CA ASP A 83 -7.30 14.81 2.18
C ASP A 83 -8.35 13.70 2.02
N GLY A 84 -8.00 12.44 2.28
CA GLY A 84 -8.99 11.37 2.23
C GLY A 84 -8.49 9.97 2.54
N ASN A 85 -9.39 9.02 2.35
CA ASN A 85 -9.11 7.59 2.45
C ASN A 85 -9.50 6.86 1.17
N LEU A 86 -8.81 5.75 0.91
CA LEU A 86 -9.05 4.91 -0.24
C LEU A 86 -8.76 3.45 0.11
N GLN A 87 -9.62 2.55 -0.37
CA GLN A 87 -9.34 1.12 -0.31
C GLN A 87 -8.49 0.71 -1.51
N ILE A 88 -7.44 -0.07 -1.24
CA ILE A 88 -6.59 -0.71 -2.22
C ILE A 88 -6.77 -2.22 -2.13
N TYR A 89 -6.52 -2.88 -3.26
CA TYR A 89 -6.56 -4.33 -3.40
C TYR A 89 -5.30 -4.80 -4.12
N PHE A 90 -4.69 -5.86 -3.60
CA PHE A 90 -3.60 -6.55 -4.29
C PHE A 90 -3.63 -8.04 -3.97
N SER A 91 -3.14 -8.85 -4.90
CA SER A 91 -3.15 -10.30 -4.82
C SER A 91 -1.93 -10.91 -5.50
N ASN A 92 -1.72 -12.20 -5.29
CA ASN A 92 -0.70 -12.97 -6.01
C ASN A 92 -1.00 -13.12 -7.52
N LYS A 93 -2.14 -12.63 -8.01
CA LYS A 93 -2.48 -12.55 -9.43
C LYS A 93 -2.20 -11.18 -10.03
N THR A 94 -2.23 -10.12 -9.21
CA THR A 94 -2.01 -8.74 -9.66
C THR A 94 -0.58 -8.29 -9.45
N LEU A 95 0.16 -8.92 -8.53
CA LEU A 95 1.57 -8.66 -8.25
C LEU A 95 2.40 -9.89 -8.60
N ASP A 96 3.69 -9.66 -8.84
CA ASP A 96 4.68 -10.74 -8.88
C ASP A 96 4.56 -11.63 -7.62
N PRO A 97 4.56 -12.98 -7.74
CA PRO A 97 4.32 -13.87 -6.60
C PRO A 97 5.35 -13.75 -5.48
N ASP A 98 6.62 -13.48 -5.80
CA ASP A 98 7.66 -13.34 -4.79
C ASP A 98 7.57 -11.97 -4.13
N TRP A 99 7.26 -10.93 -4.90
CA TRP A 99 6.93 -9.62 -4.36
C TRP A 99 5.71 -9.66 -3.43
N PHE A 100 4.64 -10.36 -3.81
CA PHE A 100 3.45 -10.52 -2.98
C PHE A 100 3.77 -11.14 -1.63
N LYS A 101 4.66 -12.14 -1.56
CA LYS A 101 5.11 -12.74 -0.29
C LYS A 101 5.84 -11.73 0.59
N VAL A 102 6.72 -10.92 0.00
CA VAL A 102 7.45 -9.87 0.73
C VAL A 102 6.48 -8.84 1.29
N VAL A 103 5.58 -8.30 0.46
CA VAL A 103 4.57 -7.33 0.90
C VAL A 103 3.69 -7.92 1.99
N LYS A 104 3.12 -9.10 1.76
CA LYS A 104 2.21 -9.76 2.71
C LYS A 104 2.86 -9.98 4.08
N LYS A 105 4.15 -10.31 4.12
CA LYS A 105 4.88 -10.55 5.38
C LYS A 105 5.17 -9.25 6.14
N ASN A 106 5.47 -8.16 5.43
CA ASN A 106 6.09 -6.97 6.01
C ASN A 106 5.14 -5.77 6.15
N ILE A 107 4.01 -5.74 5.44
CA ILE A 107 3.08 -4.61 5.50
C ILE A 107 2.29 -4.60 6.81
N GLU A 108 2.32 -3.48 7.52
CA GLU A 108 1.61 -3.32 8.78
C GLU A 108 0.79 -2.02 8.84
N VAL A 109 -0.19 -1.98 9.75
CA VAL A 109 -0.93 -0.74 10.05
C VAL A 109 0.06 0.31 10.56
N GLY A 110 -0.09 1.54 10.07
CA GLY A 110 0.79 2.65 10.36
C GLY A 110 1.87 2.90 9.31
N ASP A 111 2.19 1.93 8.45
CA ASP A 111 3.15 2.12 7.37
C ASP A 111 2.63 3.13 6.33
N ILE A 112 3.53 3.91 5.73
CA ILE A 112 3.21 4.71 4.54
C ILE A 112 3.64 3.89 3.33
N ILE A 113 2.69 3.65 2.43
CA ILE A 113 2.94 2.87 1.22
C ILE A 113 2.68 3.71 -0.02
N TYR A 114 3.39 3.36 -1.09
CA TYR A 114 3.18 3.85 -2.45
C TYR A 114 2.57 2.70 -3.26
N VAL A 115 1.50 2.99 -4.00
CA VAL A 115 0.74 2.02 -4.81
C VAL A 115 0.55 2.50 -6.23
#